data_AF-K5Z1E4-F1
#
_entry.id   AF-K5Z1E4-F1
#
_cell.length_a   1.000
_cell.length_b   1.000
_cell.length_c   1.000
_cell.angle_alpha   90.00
_cell.angle_beta   90.00
_cell.angle_gamma   90.00
#
_symmetry.space_group_name_H-M   'P 1'
#
loop_
_entity.id
_entity.type
_entity.pdbx_description
1 polymer ?
#
loop_
_entity_poly.entity_id
_entity_poly.type
_entity_poly.pdbx_seq_one_letter_code
_entity_poly.pdbx_strand_id
1 'polypeptide(L)'
;MDRRSIVIEIIQKECELYRLKEFGLLFSVESEADRLLGLLSLEDDEPFKDIGCFRIWRGKVISLFYSLLGYNGFLKQHKHDDAFTRFLLVLYKRLLRWRKKSWKGETIDRFLATSPCSLAFKMSFMLAVEANRNLYRVIDRLQTPYELEDRCDMFCESFYPIDLGKLMELLRKDDDEFWNDIYMLIRDQVNRVTSYQLLSNQYKAEIEQDTWSEASLLFHEKVVSDTIPDFESAIHLRNYIIRICQNKCYEMMRSNRSQDVLVEDPATLRVLMETFEDETKDVSRSMDTFQPEEIDVENEYEVKVALAVLLLDKIEPWYSRLVEGIEDKVETFRQHTIEGMSYEEIARLRTYGIIMTDHKLKACLRQEVSRVKVELKKRWLKLLKTV
;
A
#
# COMPACT_ATOMS: atom_id res chain seq x y z
N MET A 1 -47.45 7.36 17.77
CA MET A 1 -46.38 8.31 17.35
C MET A 1 -47.05 9.30 16.41
N ASP A 2 -46.90 10.60 16.64
CA ASP A 2 -47.63 11.63 15.89
C ASP A 2 -47.04 11.78 14.46
N ARG A 3 -47.90 11.89 13.44
CA ARG A 3 -47.47 12.02 12.02
C ARG A 3 -46.50 13.20 11.84
N ARG A 4 -46.75 14.30 12.55
CA ARG A 4 -45.86 15.47 12.56
C ARG A 4 -44.48 15.16 13.11
N SER A 5 -44.41 14.47 14.25
CA SER A 5 -43.13 14.08 14.86
C SER A 5 -42.27 13.21 13.93
N ILE A 6 -42.91 12.32 13.15
CA ILE A 6 -42.23 11.46 12.19
C ILE A 6 -41.73 12.26 10.99
N VAL A 7 -42.52 13.20 10.46
CA VAL A 7 -42.08 14.07 9.36
C VAL A 7 -40.89 14.92 9.80
N ILE A 8 -40.93 15.49 11.01
CA ILE A 8 -39.79 16.23 11.59
C ILE A 8 -38.55 15.35 11.66
N GLU A 9 -38.68 14.12 12.17
CA GLU A 9 -37.54 13.19 12.27
C GLU A 9 -36.97 12.83 10.88
N ILE A 10 -37.83 12.62 9.88
CA ILE A 10 -37.39 12.38 8.50
C ILE A 10 -36.59 13.59 7.99
N ILE A 11 -37.15 14.80 8.07
CA ILE A 11 -36.50 16.02 7.57
C ILE A 11 -35.19 16.29 8.32
N GLN A 12 -35.15 16.07 9.64
CA GLN A 12 -33.94 16.21 10.44
C GLN A 12 -32.83 15.28 9.95
N LYS A 13 -33.15 14.00 9.70
CA LYS A 13 -32.18 13.03 9.18
C LYS A 13 -31.69 13.39 7.78
N GLU A 14 -32.60 13.82 6.90
CA GLU A 14 -32.21 14.30 5.56
C GLU A 14 -31.31 15.56 5.64
N CYS A 15 -31.64 16.48 6.56
CA CYS A 15 -30.85 17.69 6.80
C CYS A 15 -29.43 17.37 7.25
N GLU A 16 -29.26 16.43 8.17
CA GLU A 16 -27.95 15.98 8.65
C GLU A 16 -27.18 15.21 7.57
N LEU A 17 -27.85 14.29 6.88
CA LEU A 17 -27.22 13.42 5.88
C LEU A 17 -26.65 14.20 4.68
N TYR A 18 -27.38 15.24 4.25
CA TYR A 18 -27.06 16.05 3.07
C TYR A 18 -26.64 17.48 3.41
N ARG A 19 -26.46 17.81 4.69
CA ARG A 19 -26.00 19.12 5.19
C ARG A 19 -26.85 20.29 4.65
N LEU A 20 -28.18 20.10 4.57
CA LEU A 20 -29.09 21.03 3.89
C LEU A 20 -29.05 22.45 4.47
N LYS A 21 -28.88 22.58 5.79
CA LYS A 21 -28.72 23.87 6.47
C LYS A 21 -27.43 24.59 6.09
N GLU A 22 -26.33 23.86 5.99
CA GLU A 22 -25.02 24.43 5.68
C GLU A 22 -24.97 24.99 4.25
N PHE A 23 -25.71 24.37 3.35
CA PHE A 23 -25.88 24.84 1.97
C PHE A 23 -26.96 25.91 1.80
N GLY A 24 -27.60 26.36 2.89
CA GLY A 24 -28.67 27.35 2.83
C GLY A 24 -29.95 26.87 2.15
N LEU A 25 -30.08 25.56 1.92
CA LEU A 25 -31.24 24.95 1.28
C LEU A 25 -32.40 24.76 2.26
N LEU A 26 -32.11 24.67 3.56
CA LEU A 26 -33.10 24.53 4.62
C LEU A 26 -32.80 25.50 5.77
N PHE A 27 -33.78 26.31 6.19
CA PHE A 27 -33.61 27.25 7.32
C PHE A 27 -34.15 26.71 8.64
N SER A 28 -35.37 26.15 8.65
CA SER A 28 -36.00 25.53 9.82
C SER A 28 -36.64 24.21 9.44
N VAL A 29 -36.36 23.17 10.25
CA VAL A 29 -36.92 21.83 10.06
C VAL A 29 -38.40 21.83 10.40
N GLU A 30 -38.77 22.52 11.47
CA GLU A 30 -40.13 22.62 11.99
C GLU A 30 -41.05 23.37 11.01
N SER A 31 -40.59 24.51 10.50
CA SER A 31 -41.34 25.31 9.52
C SER A 31 -41.61 24.54 8.23
N GLU A 32 -40.59 23.84 7.70
CA GLU A 32 -40.77 23.05 6.47
C GLU A 32 -41.56 21.77 6.73
N ALA A 33 -41.48 21.17 7.92
CA ALA A 33 -42.34 20.06 8.30
C ALA A 33 -43.82 20.46 8.32
N ASP A 34 -44.15 21.62 8.90
CA ASP A 34 -45.53 22.14 8.94
C ASP A 34 -46.05 22.46 7.53
N ARG A 35 -45.20 23.05 6.68
CA ARG A 35 -45.53 23.30 5.26
C ARG A 35 -45.76 22.01 4.48
N LEU A 36 -44.91 21.00 4.68
CA LEU A 36 -45.04 19.70 4.03
C LEU A 36 -46.30 18.96 4.49
N LEU A 37 -46.64 19.02 5.78
CA LEU A 37 -47.86 18.43 6.32
C LEU A 37 -49.13 19.05 5.72
N GLY A 38 -49.13 20.35 5.43
CA GLY A 38 -50.24 21.02 4.75
C GLY A 38 -50.47 20.57 3.29
N LEU A 39 -49.46 19.94 2.67
CA LEU A 39 -49.49 19.47 1.28
C LEU A 39 -49.66 17.95 1.16
N LEU A 40 -49.39 17.22 2.25
CA LEU A 40 -49.63 15.79 2.31
C LEU A 40 -51.13 15.52 2.39
N SER A 41 -51.69 14.88 1.37
CA SER A 41 -53.10 14.47 1.39
C SER A 41 -53.39 13.57 2.61
N LEU A 42 -54.52 13.84 3.26
CA LEU A 42 -55.02 13.05 4.39
C LEU A 42 -55.49 11.65 3.95
N GLU A 43 -55.65 11.43 2.64
CA GLU A 43 -56.11 10.18 2.03
C GLU A 43 -54.98 9.18 1.74
N ASP A 44 -53.72 9.50 2.05
CA ASP A 44 -52.64 8.51 1.97
C ASP A 44 -52.89 7.40 3.00
N ASP A 45 -53.21 6.20 2.50
CA ASP A 45 -53.41 4.93 3.22
C ASP A 45 -52.53 4.80 4.47
N GLU A 46 -53.12 4.34 5.57
CA GLU A 46 -52.50 4.08 6.89
C GLU A 46 -50.99 3.79 6.81
N PRO A 47 -50.12 4.82 6.90
CA PRO A 47 -48.71 4.66 6.57
C PRO A 47 -47.96 3.83 7.61
N PHE A 48 -48.62 3.53 8.73
CA PHE A 48 -48.11 2.76 9.86
C PHE A 48 -48.69 1.35 9.93
N LYS A 49 -49.44 0.91 8.92
CA LYS A 49 -50.02 -0.44 8.85
C LYS A 49 -48.93 -1.52 8.79
N ASP A 50 -47.91 -1.30 7.98
CA ASP A 50 -46.72 -2.18 7.90
C ASP A 50 -45.48 -1.41 7.38
N ILE A 51 -44.32 -2.09 7.41
CA ILE A 51 -43.02 -1.54 7.02
C ILE A 51 -42.98 -1.15 5.53
N GLY A 52 -43.66 -1.91 4.66
CA GLY A 52 -43.75 -1.63 3.23
C GLY A 52 -44.54 -0.36 2.95
N CYS A 53 -45.74 -0.22 3.55
CA CYS A 53 -46.55 0.99 3.51
C CYS A 53 -45.77 2.21 4.02
N PHE A 54 -45.08 2.07 5.14
CA PHE A 54 -44.24 3.14 5.68
C PHE A 54 -43.12 3.55 4.72
N ARG A 55 -42.46 2.58 4.07
CA ARG A 55 -41.38 2.86 3.11
C ARG A 55 -41.88 3.63 1.89
N ILE A 56 -43.05 3.26 1.36
CA ILE A 56 -43.68 3.95 0.22
C ILE A 56 -44.06 5.37 0.63
N TRP A 57 -44.73 5.52 1.79
CA TRP A 57 -45.12 6.82 2.32
C TRP A 57 -43.91 7.73 2.59
N ARG A 58 -42.85 7.21 3.22
CA ARG A 58 -41.59 7.94 3.43
C ARG A 58 -41.00 8.42 2.10
N GLY A 59 -41.03 7.59 1.05
CA GLY A 59 -40.59 7.98 -0.28
C GLY A 59 -41.38 9.17 -0.85
N LYS A 60 -42.72 9.15 -0.70
CA LYS A 60 -43.59 10.28 -1.09
C LYS A 60 -43.25 11.56 -0.31
N VAL A 61 -43.10 11.45 1.01
CA VAL A 61 -42.74 12.58 1.89
C VAL A 61 -41.42 13.22 1.45
N ILE A 62 -40.39 12.40 1.21
CA ILE A 62 -39.07 12.85 0.74
C ILE A 62 -39.15 13.52 -0.63
N SER A 63 -39.87 12.90 -1.58
CA SER A 63 -40.02 13.46 -2.93
C SER A 63 -40.71 14.83 -2.91
N LEU A 64 -41.77 14.97 -2.10
CA LEU A 64 -42.48 16.24 -1.93
C LEU A 64 -41.60 17.28 -1.23
N PHE A 65 -40.86 16.88 -0.19
CA PHE A 65 -39.93 17.74 0.53
C PHE A 65 -38.89 18.37 -0.40
N TYR A 66 -38.19 17.59 -1.22
CA TYR A 66 -37.17 18.13 -2.13
C TYR A 66 -37.73 18.93 -3.30
N SER A 67 -38.95 18.58 -3.76
CA SER A 67 -39.69 19.41 -4.72
C SER A 67 -40.00 20.79 -4.14
N LEU A 68 -40.44 20.85 -2.88
CA LEU A 68 -40.74 22.10 -2.18
C LEU A 68 -39.51 22.97 -1.90
N LEU A 69 -38.37 22.33 -1.63
CA LEU A 69 -37.09 23.03 -1.48
C LEU A 69 -36.52 23.53 -2.82
N GLY A 70 -37.07 23.10 -3.95
CA GLY A 70 -36.52 23.45 -5.26
C GLY A 70 -35.12 22.90 -5.48
N TYR A 71 -34.84 21.67 -5.04
CA TYR A 71 -33.51 21.05 -5.07
C TYR A 71 -32.83 21.12 -6.44
N ASN A 72 -33.60 20.96 -7.52
CA ASN A 72 -33.11 21.10 -8.89
C ASN A 72 -32.52 22.49 -9.17
N GLY A 73 -33.20 23.54 -8.70
CA GLY A 73 -32.75 24.93 -8.82
C GLY A 73 -31.47 25.18 -8.02
N PHE A 74 -31.41 24.62 -6.80
CA PHE A 74 -30.21 24.64 -5.97
C PHE A 74 -29.01 24.01 -6.70
N LEU A 75 -29.18 22.82 -7.29
CA LEU A 75 -28.12 22.16 -8.05
C LEU A 75 -27.64 23.01 -9.23
N LYS A 76 -28.57 23.60 -9.99
CA LYS A 76 -28.23 24.48 -11.13
C LYS A 76 -27.37 25.67 -10.71
N GLN A 77 -27.70 26.27 -9.55
CA GLN A 77 -27.01 27.44 -9.04
C GLN A 77 -25.63 27.11 -8.47
N HIS A 78 -25.52 25.99 -7.73
CA HIS A 78 -24.34 25.68 -6.92
C HIS A 78 -23.40 24.62 -7.55
N LYS A 79 -23.73 24.05 -8.72
CA LYS A 79 -22.91 22.97 -9.32
C LYS A 79 -21.45 23.33 -9.58
N HIS A 80 -21.12 24.62 -9.73
CA HIS A 80 -19.76 25.09 -9.95
C HIS A 80 -19.09 25.66 -8.70
N ASP A 81 -19.73 25.57 -7.54
CA ASP A 81 -19.19 26.09 -6.30
C ASP A 81 -18.15 25.12 -5.71
N ASP A 82 -17.09 25.67 -5.14
CA ASP A 82 -16.05 24.88 -4.45
C ASP A 82 -16.63 24.11 -3.25
N ALA A 83 -17.56 24.72 -2.52
CA ALA A 83 -18.23 24.09 -1.39
C ALA A 83 -19.02 22.85 -1.83
N PHE A 84 -19.70 22.94 -2.97
CA PHE A 84 -20.46 21.83 -3.53
C PHE A 84 -19.54 20.73 -4.06
N THR A 85 -18.43 21.09 -4.71
CA THR A 85 -17.40 20.14 -5.15
C THR A 85 -16.80 19.35 -3.97
N ARG A 86 -16.51 20.03 -2.85
CA ARG A 86 -16.05 19.37 -1.61
C ARG A 86 -17.10 18.44 -1.02
N PHE A 87 -18.38 18.79 -1.10
CA PHE A 87 -19.47 17.90 -0.70
C PHE A 87 -19.54 16.65 -1.57
N LEU A 88 -19.45 16.78 -2.89
CA LEU A 88 -19.40 15.63 -3.80
C LEU A 88 -18.20 14.73 -3.48
N LEU A 89 -17.02 15.30 -3.19
CA LEU A 89 -15.86 14.53 -2.75
C LEU A 89 -16.15 13.72 -1.47
N VAL A 90 -16.81 14.31 -0.47
CA VAL A 90 -17.21 13.61 0.75
C VAL A 90 -18.21 12.50 0.45
N LEU A 91 -19.15 12.74 -0.46
CA LEU A 91 -20.14 11.75 -0.91
C LEU A 91 -19.45 10.55 -1.59
N TYR A 92 -18.55 10.79 -2.54
CA TYR A 92 -17.74 9.74 -3.17
C TYR A 92 -16.94 8.95 -2.12
N LYS A 93 -16.25 9.64 -1.21
CA LYS A 93 -15.48 8.99 -0.11
C LYS A 93 -16.38 8.17 0.82
N ARG A 94 -17.65 8.53 0.99
CA ARG A 94 -18.64 7.73 1.73
C ARG A 94 -19.00 6.47 0.95
N LEU A 95 -19.41 6.61 -0.31
CA LEU A 95 -19.80 5.48 -1.18
C LEU A 95 -18.66 4.45 -1.31
N LEU A 96 -17.43 4.92 -1.53
CA LEU A 96 -16.26 4.04 -1.61
C LEU A 96 -15.93 3.31 -0.31
N ARG A 97 -16.19 3.93 0.86
CA ARG A 97 -16.05 3.23 2.15
C ARG A 97 -17.00 2.04 2.26
N TRP A 98 -18.24 2.16 1.78
CA TRP A 98 -19.18 1.04 1.72
C TRP A 98 -18.69 -0.03 0.74
N ARG A 99 -18.27 0.39 -0.46
CA ARG A 99 -17.79 -0.52 -1.51
C ARG A 99 -16.56 -1.31 -1.06
N LYS A 100 -15.58 -0.65 -0.43
CA LYS A 100 -14.39 -1.28 0.16
C LYS A 100 -14.77 -2.34 1.20
N LYS A 101 -15.77 -2.08 2.05
CA LYS A 101 -16.23 -3.05 3.07
C LYS A 101 -16.90 -4.28 2.44
N SER A 102 -17.63 -4.10 1.34
CA SER A 102 -18.28 -5.21 0.63
C SER A 102 -17.36 -5.97 -0.33
N TRP A 103 -16.21 -5.40 -0.67
CA TRP A 103 -15.30 -5.97 -1.66
C TRP A 103 -14.59 -7.22 -1.11
N LYS A 104 -14.59 -8.30 -1.91
CA LYS A 104 -13.95 -9.58 -1.56
C LYS A 104 -12.81 -9.98 -2.50
N GLY A 105 -12.61 -9.25 -3.58
CA GLY A 105 -11.57 -9.55 -4.57
C GLY A 105 -10.18 -9.05 -4.13
N GLU A 106 -9.14 -9.57 -4.77
CA GLU A 106 -7.80 -8.99 -4.63
C GLU A 106 -7.73 -7.60 -5.28
N THR A 107 -6.83 -6.77 -4.75
CA THR A 107 -6.60 -5.41 -5.27
C THR A 107 -5.10 -5.11 -5.26
N ILE A 108 -4.71 -4.03 -5.94
CA ILE A 108 -3.33 -3.53 -5.95
C ILE A 108 -2.79 -3.19 -4.55
N ASP A 109 -3.68 -2.97 -3.57
CA ASP A 109 -3.32 -2.63 -2.20
C ASP A 109 -2.43 -3.69 -1.54
N ARG A 110 -2.58 -4.96 -1.91
CA ARG A 110 -1.76 -6.07 -1.39
C ARG A 110 -0.26 -5.81 -1.56
N PHE A 111 0.12 -5.07 -2.61
CA PHE A 111 1.52 -4.80 -2.96
C PHE A 111 1.91 -3.33 -2.83
N LEU A 112 0.96 -2.41 -3.03
CA LEU A 112 1.28 -0.99 -3.16
C LEU A 112 0.74 -0.12 -2.02
N ALA A 113 -0.20 -0.60 -1.19
CA ALA A 113 -0.77 0.24 -0.14
C ALA A 113 0.07 0.24 1.14
N THR A 114 0.25 1.42 1.73
CA THR A 114 0.76 1.59 3.09
C THR A 114 -0.42 1.68 4.05
N SER A 115 -0.53 0.74 4.99
CA SER A 115 -1.60 0.74 6.00
C SER A 115 -1.64 2.06 6.79
N PRO A 116 -2.82 2.67 7.07
CA PRO A 116 -4.18 2.17 6.84
C PRO A 116 -4.81 2.59 5.50
N CYS A 117 -4.04 3.24 4.61
CA CYS A 117 -4.53 3.75 3.34
C CYS A 117 -4.82 2.63 2.33
N SER A 118 -5.63 2.94 1.32
CA SER A 118 -5.99 2.03 0.22
C SER A 118 -5.94 2.84 -1.06
N LEU A 119 -5.06 2.45 -1.98
CA LEU A 119 -4.96 3.03 -3.31
C LEU A 119 -6.14 2.57 -4.17
N ALA A 120 -6.53 1.29 -4.03
CA ALA A 120 -7.60 0.67 -4.81
C ALA A 120 -8.97 1.34 -4.61
N PHE A 121 -9.21 1.98 -3.46
CA PHE A 121 -10.46 2.68 -3.13
C PHE A 121 -10.24 4.14 -2.71
N LYS A 122 -9.18 4.79 -3.22
CA LYS A 122 -8.90 6.20 -2.96
C LYS A 122 -9.68 7.11 -3.91
N MET A 123 -10.24 8.18 -3.37
CA MET A 123 -10.79 9.29 -4.15
C MET A 123 -10.02 10.56 -3.85
N SER A 124 -9.32 11.07 -4.85
CA SER A 124 -8.66 12.38 -4.80
C SER A 124 -9.61 13.49 -5.23
N PHE A 125 -9.24 14.72 -4.89
CA PHE A 125 -9.94 15.91 -5.35
C PHE A 125 -9.88 16.05 -6.88
N MET A 126 -8.73 15.78 -7.51
CA MET A 126 -8.59 15.84 -8.96
C MET A 126 -9.50 14.84 -9.68
N LEU A 127 -9.52 13.58 -9.21
CA LEU A 127 -10.42 12.55 -9.75
C LEU A 127 -11.88 12.90 -9.53
N ALA A 128 -12.22 13.50 -8.39
CA ALA A 128 -13.58 13.99 -8.14
C ALA A 128 -13.98 15.10 -9.11
N VAL A 129 -13.10 16.05 -9.40
CA VAL A 129 -13.35 17.09 -10.41
C VAL A 129 -13.57 16.47 -11.79
N GLU A 130 -12.78 15.46 -12.17
CA GLU A 130 -12.96 14.75 -13.45
C GLU A 130 -14.30 14.00 -13.50
N ALA A 131 -14.66 13.26 -12.44
CA ALA A 131 -15.94 12.58 -12.31
C ALA A 131 -17.12 13.56 -12.41
N ASN A 132 -16.99 14.71 -11.75
CA ASN A 132 -18.01 15.74 -11.71
C ASN A 132 -18.32 16.33 -13.09
N ARG A 133 -17.35 16.38 -14.02
CA ARG A 133 -17.61 16.88 -15.39
C ARG A 133 -18.73 16.13 -16.10
N ASN A 134 -18.78 14.80 -15.92
CA ASN A 134 -19.85 13.98 -16.49
C ASN A 134 -21.16 14.15 -15.72
N LEU A 135 -21.07 14.24 -14.39
CA LEU A 135 -22.23 14.50 -13.53
C LEU A 135 -22.91 15.83 -13.89
N TYR A 136 -22.16 16.91 -14.09
CA TYR A 136 -22.70 18.25 -14.40
C TYR A 136 -23.49 18.32 -15.70
N ARG A 137 -23.29 17.39 -16.64
CA ARG A 137 -24.10 17.30 -17.87
C ARG A 137 -25.54 16.87 -17.61
N VAL A 138 -25.78 16.17 -16.51
CA VAL A 138 -27.09 15.62 -16.15
C VAL A 138 -27.63 16.15 -14.81
N ILE A 139 -26.80 16.88 -14.05
CA ILE A 139 -27.13 17.36 -12.69
C ILE A 139 -28.39 18.24 -12.66
N ASP A 140 -28.61 19.00 -13.73
CA ASP A 140 -29.75 19.91 -13.88
C ASP A 140 -31.10 19.19 -14.05
N ARG A 141 -31.11 17.85 -14.14
CA ARG A 141 -32.32 17.02 -14.24
C ARG A 141 -32.67 16.34 -12.92
N LEU A 142 -31.74 16.33 -11.97
CA LEU A 142 -31.91 15.62 -10.71
C LEU A 142 -32.91 16.36 -9.81
N GLN A 143 -33.82 15.61 -9.22
CA GLN A 143 -34.90 16.12 -8.38
C GLN A 143 -34.67 15.86 -6.90
N THR A 144 -33.84 14.89 -6.55
CA THR A 144 -33.55 14.52 -5.16
C THR A 144 -32.06 14.26 -4.95
N PRO A 145 -31.55 14.40 -3.71
CA PRO A 145 -30.19 14.01 -3.40
C PRO A 145 -29.91 12.52 -3.62
N TYR A 146 -30.92 11.65 -3.51
CA TYR A 146 -30.78 10.22 -3.81
C TYR A 146 -30.38 9.97 -5.27
N GLU A 147 -31.00 10.70 -6.21
CA GLU A 147 -30.60 10.61 -7.62
C GLU A 147 -29.18 11.12 -7.85
N LEU A 148 -28.72 12.10 -7.05
CA LEU A 148 -27.33 12.55 -7.05
C LEU A 148 -26.40 11.47 -6.49
N GLU A 149 -26.77 10.82 -5.39
CA GLU A 149 -26.00 9.69 -4.84
C GLU A 149 -25.90 8.55 -5.85
N ASP A 150 -27.00 8.17 -6.49
CA ASP A 150 -27.03 7.10 -7.50
C ASP A 150 -26.11 7.44 -8.68
N ARG A 151 -26.07 8.71 -9.11
CA ARG A 151 -25.17 9.16 -10.18
C ARG A 151 -23.71 9.09 -9.75
N CYS A 152 -23.41 9.46 -8.51
CA CYS A 152 -22.08 9.31 -7.94
C CYS A 152 -21.69 7.85 -7.77
N ASP A 153 -22.62 6.98 -7.35
CA ASP A 153 -22.35 5.56 -7.15
C ASP A 153 -22.18 4.80 -8.45
N MET A 154 -22.91 5.15 -9.52
CA MET A 154 -22.67 4.62 -10.86
C MET A 154 -21.24 4.91 -11.35
N PHE A 155 -20.72 6.11 -11.07
CA PHE A 155 -19.30 6.41 -11.33
C PHE A 155 -18.40 5.50 -10.50
N CYS A 156 -18.63 5.42 -9.18
CA CYS A 156 -17.85 4.55 -8.29
C CYS A 156 -17.86 3.09 -8.75
N GLU A 157 -19.00 2.58 -9.20
CA GLU A 157 -19.17 1.21 -9.69
C GLU A 157 -18.37 0.96 -10.96
N SER A 158 -18.38 1.90 -11.90
CA SER A 158 -17.66 1.76 -13.17
C SER A 158 -16.15 1.92 -13.02
N PHE A 159 -15.69 2.80 -12.11
CA PHE A 159 -14.29 3.17 -12.00
C PHE A 159 -13.51 2.31 -11.00
N TYR A 160 -14.16 1.82 -9.93
CA TYR A 160 -13.48 1.13 -8.84
C TYR A 160 -13.67 -0.40 -8.87
N PRO A 161 -12.68 -1.20 -8.42
CA PRO A 161 -11.41 -0.76 -7.83
C PRO A 161 -10.44 -0.15 -8.84
N ILE A 162 -9.55 0.71 -8.33
CA ILE A 162 -8.42 1.23 -9.10
C ILE A 162 -7.44 0.07 -9.30
N ASP A 163 -7.26 -0.32 -10.56
CA ASP A 163 -6.24 -1.26 -10.99
C ASP A 163 -4.92 -0.53 -11.30
N LEU A 164 -3.90 -1.29 -11.72
CA LEU A 164 -2.59 -0.73 -12.01
C LEU A 164 -2.64 0.29 -13.16
N GLY A 165 -3.41 0.02 -14.21
CA GLY A 165 -3.52 0.93 -15.36
C GLY A 165 -4.09 2.28 -14.95
N LYS A 166 -5.21 2.26 -14.22
CA LYS A 166 -5.84 3.47 -13.66
C LYS A 166 -4.92 4.21 -12.69
N LEU A 167 -4.18 3.50 -11.85
CA LEU A 167 -3.20 4.13 -10.95
C LEU A 167 -2.12 4.86 -11.77
N MET A 168 -1.54 4.21 -12.78
CA MET A 168 -0.49 4.82 -13.60
C MET A 168 -1.00 6.04 -14.38
N GLU A 169 -2.24 6.01 -14.88
CA GLU A 169 -2.87 7.19 -15.49
C GLU A 169 -3.01 8.36 -14.51
N LEU A 170 -3.41 8.10 -13.26
CA LEU A 170 -3.53 9.12 -12.23
C LEU A 170 -2.17 9.72 -11.84
N LEU A 171 -1.13 8.89 -11.74
CA LEU A 171 0.23 9.36 -11.45
C LEU A 171 0.82 10.17 -12.61
N ARG A 172 0.57 9.79 -13.86
CA ARG A 172 0.97 10.57 -15.05
C ARG A 172 0.27 11.93 -15.11
N LYS A 173 -0.97 12.03 -14.62
CA LYS A 173 -1.71 13.29 -14.48
C LYS A 173 -1.23 14.14 -13.29
N ASP A 174 -0.20 13.68 -12.57
CA ASP A 174 0.37 14.34 -11.41
C ASP A 174 -0.62 14.56 -10.26
N ASP A 175 -1.41 13.52 -9.93
CA ASP A 175 -2.33 13.59 -8.79
C ASP A 175 -1.58 13.55 -7.45
N ASP A 176 -1.45 14.71 -6.80
CA ASP A 176 -0.79 14.88 -5.50
C ASP A 176 -1.27 13.90 -4.43
N GLU A 177 -2.58 13.63 -4.36
CA GLU A 177 -3.11 12.74 -3.33
C GLU A 177 -2.64 11.30 -3.55
N PHE A 178 -2.58 10.83 -4.80
CA PHE A 178 -2.02 9.51 -5.09
C PHE A 178 -0.50 9.49 -4.92
N TRP A 179 0.20 10.54 -5.35
CA TRP A 179 1.64 10.66 -5.17
C TRP A 179 2.06 10.61 -3.70
N ASN A 180 1.32 11.26 -2.81
CA ASN A 180 1.57 11.20 -1.37
C ASN A 180 1.59 9.76 -0.84
N ASP A 181 0.67 8.89 -1.29
CA ASP A 181 0.68 7.49 -0.88
C ASP A 181 1.85 6.72 -1.50
N ILE A 182 2.23 7.03 -2.75
CA ILE A 182 3.40 6.43 -3.40
C ILE A 182 4.71 6.86 -2.70
N TYR A 183 4.84 8.12 -2.29
CA TYR A 183 6.01 8.58 -1.52
C TYR A 183 6.12 7.87 -0.18
N MET A 184 4.99 7.59 0.47
CA MET A 184 4.96 6.78 1.69
C MET A 184 5.33 5.32 1.43
N LEU A 185 4.91 4.75 0.31
CA LEU A 185 5.33 3.42 -0.14
C LEU A 185 6.85 3.37 -0.37
N ILE A 186 7.40 4.36 -1.09
CA ILE A 186 8.84 4.49 -1.35
C ILE A 186 9.59 4.60 -0.03
N ARG A 187 9.12 5.44 0.90
CA ARG A 187 9.71 5.57 2.24
C ARG A 187 9.74 4.24 2.99
N ASP A 188 8.65 3.48 2.98
CA ASP A 188 8.63 2.12 3.57
C ASP A 188 9.63 1.18 2.88
N GLN A 189 9.77 1.26 1.56
CA GLN A 189 10.77 0.45 0.84
C GLN A 189 12.20 0.88 1.16
N VAL A 190 12.48 2.18 1.27
CA VAL A 190 13.80 2.70 1.67
C VAL A 190 14.16 2.19 3.06
N ASN A 191 13.28 2.35 4.05
CA ASN A 191 13.50 1.83 5.40
C ASN A 191 13.82 0.33 5.40
N ARG A 192 13.15 -0.45 4.55
CA ARG A 192 13.45 -1.88 4.39
C ARG A 192 14.84 -2.07 3.80
N VAL A 193 15.14 -1.42 2.68
CA VAL A 193 16.43 -1.54 1.98
C VAL A 193 17.59 -1.13 2.88
N THR A 194 17.50 0.00 3.59
CA THR A 194 18.53 0.48 4.51
C THR A 194 18.67 -0.41 5.73
N SER A 195 17.57 -1.01 6.21
CA SER A 195 17.64 -1.97 7.33
C SER A 195 18.36 -3.26 6.99
N TYR A 196 18.42 -3.65 5.71
CA TYR A 196 19.22 -4.78 5.23
C TYR A 196 20.70 -4.43 5.03
N GLN A 197 21.07 -3.15 5.14
CA GLN A 197 22.44 -2.69 4.97
C GLN A 197 23.08 -2.37 6.33
N LEU A 198 24.35 -2.78 6.48
CA LEU A 198 25.19 -2.52 7.64
C LEU A 198 25.61 -1.04 7.67
N LEU A 199 24.67 -0.15 7.99
CA LEU A 199 24.91 1.28 8.14
C LEU A 199 25.26 1.59 9.60
N SER A 200 26.33 2.37 9.82
CA SER A 200 26.58 2.98 11.13
C SER A 200 25.35 3.77 11.57
N ASN A 201 24.93 3.60 12.84
CA ASN A 201 23.80 4.32 13.42
C ASN A 201 23.92 5.85 13.27
N GLN A 202 25.14 6.36 13.09
CA GLN A 202 25.43 7.79 12.96
C GLN A 202 24.95 8.39 11.63
N TYR A 203 24.98 7.64 10.53
CA TYR A 203 24.62 8.13 9.19
C TYR A 203 23.34 7.50 8.62
N LYS A 204 22.78 6.50 9.32
CA LYS A 204 21.60 5.76 8.85
C LYS A 204 20.41 6.68 8.56
N ALA A 205 20.12 7.63 9.44
CA ALA A 205 18.98 8.54 9.29
C ALA A 205 19.15 9.49 8.08
N GLU A 206 20.36 9.97 7.84
CA GLU A 206 20.70 10.83 6.70
C GLU A 206 20.61 10.05 5.38
N ILE A 207 21.22 8.85 5.33
CA ILE A 207 21.15 7.96 4.17
C ILE A 207 19.70 7.56 3.87
N GLU A 208 18.89 7.26 4.89
CA GLU A 208 17.46 6.97 4.73
C GLU A 208 16.71 8.16 4.13
N GLN A 209 16.93 9.35 4.65
CA GLN A 209 16.26 10.57 4.20
C GLN A 209 16.65 10.93 2.77
N ASP A 210 17.94 10.89 2.44
CA ASP A 210 18.45 11.25 1.11
C ASP A 210 18.06 10.21 0.07
N THR A 211 18.14 8.92 0.43
CA THR A 211 17.66 7.84 -0.45
C THR A 211 16.17 7.98 -0.71
N TRP A 212 15.36 8.30 0.30
CA TRP A 212 13.93 8.54 0.12
C TRP A 212 13.66 9.73 -0.82
N SER A 213 14.34 10.85 -0.60
CA SER A 213 14.19 12.05 -1.44
C SER A 213 14.56 11.76 -2.91
N GLU A 214 15.76 11.24 -3.16
CA GLU A 214 16.27 10.96 -4.51
C GLU A 214 15.48 9.86 -5.22
N ALA A 215 15.09 8.79 -4.52
CA ALA A 215 14.28 7.74 -5.10
C ALA A 215 12.88 8.24 -5.46
N SER A 216 12.30 9.10 -4.62
CA SER A 216 10.98 9.71 -4.88
C SER A 216 11.01 10.63 -6.08
N LEU A 217 12.00 11.53 -6.16
CA LEU A 217 12.18 12.44 -7.30
C LEU A 217 12.43 11.66 -8.60
N LEU A 218 13.35 10.70 -8.59
CA LEU A 218 13.67 9.90 -9.77
C LEU A 218 12.46 9.09 -10.25
N PHE A 219 11.70 8.49 -9.33
CA PHE A 219 10.52 7.72 -9.71
C PHE A 219 9.41 8.63 -10.26
N HIS A 220 9.16 9.78 -9.61
CA HIS A 220 8.20 10.79 -10.08
C HIS A 220 8.53 11.28 -11.47
N GLU A 221 9.75 11.74 -11.70
CA GLU A 221 10.22 12.26 -12.99
C GLU A 221 10.04 11.23 -14.10
N LYS A 222 10.39 9.95 -13.83
CA LYS A 222 10.25 8.89 -14.81
C LYS A 222 8.79 8.60 -15.18
N VAL A 223 7.88 8.65 -14.22
CA VAL A 223 6.45 8.41 -14.45
C VAL A 223 5.84 9.57 -15.24
N VAL A 224 6.11 10.81 -14.85
CA VAL A 224 5.57 12.01 -15.52
C VAL A 224 6.15 12.16 -16.94
N SER A 225 7.43 11.82 -17.13
CA SER A 225 8.09 11.85 -18.45
C SER A 225 7.79 10.61 -19.32
N ASP A 226 6.98 9.67 -18.82
CA ASP A 226 6.62 8.40 -19.48
C ASP A 226 7.83 7.57 -19.95
N THR A 227 8.90 7.56 -19.15
CA THR A 227 10.14 6.78 -19.41
C THR A 227 10.22 5.50 -18.58
N ILE A 228 9.15 5.19 -17.85
CA ILE A 228 9.01 3.94 -17.10
C ILE A 228 8.75 2.75 -18.03
N PRO A 229 9.17 1.53 -17.65
CA PRO A 229 8.79 0.33 -18.37
C PRO A 229 7.30 -0.02 -18.13
N ASP A 230 6.73 -0.78 -19.05
CA ASP A 230 5.39 -1.35 -18.87
C ASP A 230 5.39 -2.43 -17.78
N PHE A 231 4.42 -2.35 -16.87
CA PHE A 231 4.30 -3.26 -15.75
C PHE A 231 3.09 -4.18 -15.93
N GLU A 232 3.31 -5.50 -15.97
CA GLU A 232 2.22 -6.48 -16.05
C GLU A 232 1.41 -6.60 -14.75
N SER A 233 2.02 -6.27 -13.60
CA SER A 233 1.37 -6.43 -12.29
C SER A 233 1.86 -5.40 -11.26
N ALA A 234 1.06 -5.21 -10.21
CA ALA A 234 1.42 -4.33 -9.09
C ALA A 234 2.71 -4.79 -8.37
N ILE A 235 3.00 -6.09 -8.41
CA ILE A 235 4.26 -6.65 -7.88
C ILE A 235 5.45 -6.15 -8.71
N HIS A 236 5.32 -6.12 -10.04
CA HIS A 236 6.39 -5.64 -10.92
C HIS A 236 6.69 -4.16 -10.66
N LEU A 237 5.66 -3.32 -10.49
CA LEU A 237 5.84 -1.93 -10.10
C LEU A 237 6.55 -1.80 -8.75
N ARG A 238 6.11 -2.55 -7.73
CA ARG A 238 6.76 -2.56 -6.41
C ARG A 238 8.24 -2.96 -6.51
N ASN A 239 8.55 -4.01 -7.26
CA ASN A 239 9.92 -4.49 -7.44
C ASN A 239 10.79 -3.46 -8.17
N TYR A 240 10.21 -2.72 -9.12
CA TYR A 240 10.91 -1.62 -9.79
C TYR A 240 11.22 -0.47 -8.81
N ILE A 241 10.26 -0.08 -7.97
CA ILE A 241 10.49 0.90 -6.90
C ILE A 241 11.60 0.43 -5.95
N ILE A 242 11.59 -0.84 -5.53
CA ILE A 242 12.64 -1.40 -4.67
C ILE A 242 14.01 -1.31 -5.33
N ARG A 243 14.12 -1.63 -6.62
CA ARG A 243 15.38 -1.51 -7.36
C ARG A 243 15.89 -0.07 -7.42
N ILE A 244 15.00 0.91 -7.60
CA ILE A 244 15.37 2.33 -7.53
C ILE A 244 15.92 2.66 -6.13
N CYS A 245 15.20 2.26 -5.07
CA CYS A 245 15.62 2.49 -3.69
C CYS A 245 16.98 1.85 -3.40
N GLN A 246 17.22 0.61 -3.85
CA GLN A 246 18.50 -0.09 -3.71
C GLN A 246 19.63 0.67 -4.40
N ASN A 247 19.44 1.02 -5.66
CA ASN A 247 20.46 1.73 -6.44
C ASN A 247 20.81 3.07 -5.79
N LYS A 248 19.81 3.85 -5.37
CA LYS A 248 20.02 5.13 -4.67
C LYS A 248 20.69 4.97 -3.32
N CYS A 249 20.32 3.94 -2.56
CA CYS A 249 20.99 3.63 -1.30
C CYS A 249 22.48 3.30 -1.52
N TYR A 250 22.82 2.51 -2.55
CA TYR A 250 24.20 2.22 -2.90
C TYR A 250 24.98 3.46 -3.37
N GLU A 251 24.35 4.36 -4.12
CA GLU A 251 24.94 5.65 -4.51
C GLU A 251 25.29 6.49 -3.28
N MET A 252 24.36 6.63 -2.33
CA MET A 252 24.55 7.42 -1.10
C MET A 252 25.63 6.82 -0.18
N MET A 253 25.68 5.49 -0.06
CA MET A 253 26.77 4.85 0.68
C MET A 253 28.13 5.08 0.02
N ARG A 254 28.21 5.08 -1.31
CA ARG A 254 29.47 5.34 -2.03
C ARG A 254 29.92 6.78 -1.85
N SER A 255 29.02 7.76 -1.93
CA SER A 255 29.34 9.17 -1.71
C SER A 255 29.82 9.42 -0.29
N ASN A 256 29.19 8.82 0.72
CA ASN A 256 29.60 9.00 2.11
C ASN A 256 30.96 8.35 2.41
N ARG A 257 31.23 7.15 1.87
CA ARG A 257 32.57 6.51 1.97
C ARG A 257 33.68 7.31 1.31
N SER A 258 33.37 8.10 0.28
CA SER A 258 34.35 8.95 -0.41
C SER A 258 34.53 10.32 0.24
N GLN A 259 33.63 10.75 1.15
CA GLN A 259 33.83 11.93 2.00
C GLN A 259 34.68 11.65 3.24
N ASP A 260 34.80 10.40 3.70
CA ASP A 260 35.57 10.02 4.89
C ASP A 260 37.10 9.87 4.66
N VAL A 261 37.61 10.05 3.44
CA VAL A 261 39.07 10.02 3.16
C VAL A 261 39.63 11.44 3.03
N LEU A 262 39.58 12.21 4.11
CA LEU A 262 40.50 13.34 4.33
C LEU A 262 41.67 12.83 5.18
N VAL A 263 42.55 12.03 4.58
CA VAL A 263 43.82 11.67 5.21
C VAL A 263 44.78 12.85 4.97
N GLU A 264 45.01 13.65 6.01
CA GLU A 264 45.87 14.86 6.00
C GLU A 264 47.37 14.57 5.78
N ASP A 265 47.79 13.35 5.46
CA ASP A 265 49.20 13.00 5.29
C ASP A 265 49.52 12.46 3.87
N PRO A 266 50.15 13.28 3.00
CA PRO A 266 50.60 12.88 1.67
C PRO A 266 51.65 11.75 1.66
N ALA A 267 52.30 11.46 2.79
CA ALA A 267 53.31 10.41 2.87
C ALA A 267 52.70 8.99 2.82
N THR A 268 51.50 8.81 3.35
CA THR A 268 50.80 7.51 3.42
C THR A 268 50.23 7.08 2.05
N LEU A 269 49.84 8.05 1.22
CA LEU A 269 49.31 7.82 -0.14
C LEU A 269 50.37 7.22 -1.08
N ARG A 270 51.64 7.63 -0.94
CA ARG A 270 52.72 7.14 -1.79
C ARG A 270 53.00 5.65 -1.56
N VAL A 271 52.94 5.22 -0.30
CA VAL A 271 53.13 3.81 0.09
C VAL A 271 51.96 2.95 -0.38
N LEU A 272 50.72 3.46 -0.33
CA LEU A 272 49.56 2.71 -0.81
C LEU A 272 49.51 2.63 -2.35
N MET A 273 49.80 3.71 -3.06
CA MET A 273 49.80 3.73 -4.53
C MET A 273 50.87 2.81 -5.14
N GLU A 274 52.04 2.69 -4.50
CA GLU A 274 53.09 1.75 -4.94
C GLU A 274 52.72 0.27 -4.70
N THR A 275 51.71 -0.03 -3.86
CA THR A 275 51.25 -1.41 -3.63
C THR A 275 50.12 -1.87 -4.55
N PHE A 276 49.46 -0.96 -5.29
CA PHE A 276 48.27 -1.28 -6.10
C PHE A 276 48.50 -1.22 -7.62
N GLU A 277 49.72 -0.96 -8.10
CA GLU A 277 49.99 -0.79 -9.54
C GLU A 277 50.26 -2.09 -10.33
N ASP A 278 50.10 -3.30 -9.77
CA ASP A 278 50.41 -4.54 -10.50
C ASP A 278 49.21 -5.44 -10.90
N GLU A 279 47.97 -4.94 -10.84
CA GLU A 279 46.82 -5.66 -11.40
C GLU A 279 45.92 -4.77 -12.27
N THR A 280 46.51 -4.13 -13.28
CA THR A 280 45.76 -3.69 -14.46
C THR A 280 45.72 -4.79 -15.51
N LYS A 281 44.94 -5.86 -15.27
CA LYS A 281 44.40 -6.71 -16.34
C LYS A 281 43.01 -7.23 -15.98
N ASP A 282 42.14 -7.17 -16.99
CA ASP A 282 40.81 -7.76 -17.11
C ASP A 282 39.60 -7.04 -16.50
N VAL A 283 39.02 -6.24 -17.40
CA VAL A 283 37.60 -5.97 -17.56
C VAL A 283 36.81 -7.30 -17.55
N SER A 284 36.38 -7.73 -16.37
CA SER A 284 35.17 -8.52 -16.15
C SER A 284 34.78 -8.50 -14.67
N ARG A 285 34.08 -7.47 -14.21
CA ARG A 285 33.31 -7.61 -12.96
C ARG A 285 32.05 -8.41 -13.29
N SER A 286 32.24 -9.73 -13.33
CA SER A 286 31.19 -10.68 -13.02
C SER A 286 30.53 -10.27 -11.70
N MET A 287 29.28 -10.69 -11.49
CA MET A 287 28.85 -11.00 -10.13
C MET A 287 29.91 -11.89 -9.45
N ASP A 288 29.95 -11.90 -8.12
CA ASP A 288 30.78 -12.76 -7.27
C ASP A 288 32.09 -12.16 -6.77
N THR A 289 32.10 -11.84 -5.48
CA THR A 289 32.80 -12.73 -4.53
C THR A 289 32.29 -12.43 -3.13
N PHE A 290 31.53 -13.36 -2.55
CA PHE A 290 31.36 -13.42 -1.10
C PHE A 290 32.73 -13.74 -0.52
N GLN A 291 33.32 -12.80 0.23
CA GLN A 291 34.64 -12.91 0.85
C GLN A 291 34.47 -13.11 2.35
N PRO A 292 34.53 -14.35 2.87
CA PRO A 292 34.38 -14.59 4.29
C PRO A 292 35.49 -13.96 5.14
N GLU A 293 36.64 -13.66 4.53
CA GLU A 293 37.81 -13.01 5.13
C GLU A 293 37.48 -11.60 5.68
N GLU A 294 36.48 -10.93 5.12
CA GLU A 294 36.09 -9.56 5.49
C GLU A 294 35.07 -9.51 6.65
N ILE A 295 34.62 -10.67 7.15
CA ILE A 295 33.57 -10.76 8.17
C ILE A 295 34.21 -10.65 9.56
N ASP A 296 33.79 -9.67 10.35
CA ASP A 296 34.22 -9.57 11.74
C ASP A 296 33.58 -10.69 12.57
N VAL A 297 34.41 -11.66 12.98
CA VAL A 297 34.00 -12.84 13.76
C VAL A 297 33.56 -12.45 15.18
N GLU A 298 34.01 -11.31 15.70
CA GLU A 298 33.60 -10.78 17.00
C GLU A 298 32.24 -10.06 16.92
N ASN A 299 31.79 -9.71 15.71
CA ASN A 299 30.48 -9.12 15.48
C ASN A 299 29.41 -10.20 15.24
N GLU A 300 28.65 -10.52 16.30
CA GLU A 300 27.60 -11.56 16.26
C GLU A 300 26.51 -11.29 15.20
N TYR A 301 26.33 -10.03 14.78
CA TYR A 301 25.36 -9.65 13.77
C TYR A 301 25.87 -9.96 12.35
N GLU A 302 27.12 -9.59 12.03
CA GLU A 302 27.74 -9.88 10.73
C GLU A 302 27.84 -11.38 10.46
N VAL A 303 28.25 -12.15 11.47
CA VAL A 303 28.28 -13.61 11.42
C VAL A 303 26.90 -14.18 11.06
N LYS A 304 25.81 -13.64 11.62
CA LYS A 304 24.44 -14.11 11.34
C LYS A 304 23.98 -13.72 9.92
N VAL A 305 24.32 -12.52 9.46
CA VAL A 305 23.93 -12.01 8.15
C VAL A 305 24.66 -12.76 7.03
N ALA A 306 25.97 -12.93 7.16
CA ALA A 306 26.75 -13.68 6.19
C ALA A 306 26.33 -15.15 6.09
N LEU A 307 25.96 -15.77 7.22
CA LEU A 307 25.36 -17.10 7.22
C LEU A 307 24.03 -17.14 6.46
N ALA A 308 23.19 -16.11 6.60
CA ALA A 308 21.92 -16.04 5.89
C ALA A 308 22.12 -15.89 4.37
N VAL A 309 23.03 -15.01 3.95
CA VAL A 309 23.42 -14.83 2.53
C VAL A 309 23.97 -16.13 1.96
N LEU A 310 24.90 -16.79 2.67
CA LEU A 310 25.48 -18.05 2.23
C LEU A 310 24.43 -19.17 2.05
N LEU A 311 23.43 -19.23 2.93
CA LEU A 311 22.35 -20.22 2.85
C LEU A 311 21.32 -19.91 1.75
N LEU A 312 21.12 -18.64 1.43
CA LEU A 312 20.19 -18.17 0.39
C LEU A 312 20.80 -18.35 -1.00
N ASP A 313 22.00 -17.85 -1.19
CA ASP A 313 22.64 -17.74 -2.51
C ASP A 313 23.48 -18.98 -2.85
N LYS A 314 23.63 -19.93 -1.90
CA LYS A 314 24.36 -21.19 -2.05
C LYS A 314 25.77 -21.01 -2.65
N ILE A 315 26.48 -20.01 -2.15
CA ILE A 315 27.75 -19.56 -2.73
C ILE A 315 28.84 -20.60 -2.48
N GLU A 316 29.42 -21.14 -3.55
CA GLU A 316 30.51 -22.11 -3.49
C GLU A 316 31.88 -21.42 -3.33
N PRO A 317 32.89 -22.07 -2.70
CA PRO A 317 32.89 -23.42 -2.12
C PRO A 317 32.33 -23.49 -0.68
N TRP A 318 31.92 -22.35 -0.13
CA TRP A 318 31.57 -22.19 1.29
C TRP A 318 30.28 -22.89 1.66
N TYR A 319 29.30 -22.90 0.74
CA TYR A 319 28.02 -23.56 0.94
C TYR A 319 28.21 -25.06 1.12
N SER A 320 28.89 -25.73 0.18
CA SER A 320 29.19 -27.16 0.27
C SER A 320 29.92 -27.52 1.57
N ARG A 321 30.92 -26.73 1.99
CA ARG A 321 31.64 -26.94 3.26
C ARG A 321 30.78 -26.75 4.50
N LEU A 322 29.81 -25.83 4.46
CA LEU A 322 28.91 -25.57 5.58
C LEU A 322 27.90 -26.70 5.77
N VAL A 323 27.33 -27.20 4.66
CA VAL A 323 26.22 -28.16 4.67
C VAL A 323 26.64 -29.63 4.64
N GLU A 324 27.93 -29.91 4.47
CA GLU A 324 28.49 -31.28 4.35
C GLU A 324 27.96 -32.25 5.43
N GLY A 325 27.27 -33.31 5.00
CA GLY A 325 26.68 -34.35 5.85
C GLY A 325 25.41 -33.96 6.61
N ILE A 326 24.84 -32.78 6.36
CA ILE A 326 23.54 -32.32 6.90
C ILE A 326 22.62 -31.68 5.84
N GLU A 327 22.89 -31.91 4.56
CA GLU A 327 22.25 -31.29 3.40
C GLU A 327 20.72 -31.41 3.47
N ASP A 328 20.22 -32.62 3.69
CA ASP A 328 18.79 -32.91 3.81
C ASP A 328 18.13 -32.13 4.94
N LYS A 329 18.86 -31.84 6.03
CA LYS A 329 18.31 -31.12 7.19
C LYS A 329 18.36 -29.60 6.98
N VAL A 330 19.36 -29.11 6.25
CA VAL A 330 19.47 -27.70 5.83
C VAL A 330 18.40 -27.38 4.80
N GLU A 331 18.07 -28.32 3.92
CA GLU A 331 16.96 -28.21 2.98
C GLU A 331 15.61 -28.04 3.71
N THR A 332 15.35 -28.85 4.75
CA THR A 332 14.16 -28.68 5.62
C THR A 332 14.11 -27.29 6.23
N PHE A 333 15.25 -26.83 6.74
CA PHE A 333 15.38 -25.53 7.37
C PHE A 333 15.08 -24.40 6.38
N ARG A 334 15.55 -24.50 5.13
CA ARG A 334 15.29 -23.53 4.07
C ARG A 334 13.81 -23.49 3.67
N GLN A 335 13.21 -24.65 3.42
CA GLN A 335 11.79 -24.77 3.05
C GLN A 335 10.87 -24.14 4.10
N HIS A 336 11.20 -24.33 5.38
CA HIS A 336 10.42 -23.73 6.47
C HIS A 336 10.68 -22.23 6.65
N THR A 337 11.94 -21.81 6.65
CA THR A 337 12.34 -20.46 7.11
C THR A 337 12.35 -19.43 5.99
N ILE A 338 12.70 -19.84 4.77
CA ILE A 338 12.88 -18.97 3.61
C ILE A 338 11.68 -19.08 2.68
N GLU A 339 11.23 -20.30 2.38
CA GLU A 339 10.10 -20.54 1.47
C GLU A 339 8.74 -20.46 2.18
N GLY A 340 8.74 -20.34 3.53
CA GLY A 340 7.53 -20.14 4.33
C GLY A 340 6.61 -21.35 4.42
N MET A 341 7.09 -22.54 4.04
CA MET A 341 6.28 -23.77 4.07
C MET A 341 5.99 -24.20 5.51
N SER A 342 4.78 -24.67 5.73
CA SER A 342 4.40 -25.31 7.00
C SER A 342 5.09 -26.67 7.13
N TYR A 343 5.30 -27.13 8.38
CA TYR A 343 5.81 -28.48 8.65
C TYR A 343 4.93 -29.59 8.04
N GLU A 344 3.65 -29.30 7.79
CA GLU A 344 2.72 -30.19 7.10
C GLU A 344 3.04 -30.35 5.62
N GLU A 345 3.31 -29.25 4.93
CA GLU A 345 3.70 -29.25 3.52
C GLU A 345 5.05 -29.93 3.33
N ILE A 346 6.02 -29.63 4.19
CA ILE A 346 7.35 -30.26 4.17
C ILE A 346 7.27 -31.78 4.44
N ALA A 347 6.42 -32.20 5.38
CA ALA A 347 6.20 -33.62 5.68
C ALA A 347 5.61 -34.38 4.47
N ARG A 348 4.69 -33.76 3.73
CA ARG A 348 4.08 -34.33 2.51
C ARG A 348 5.07 -34.48 1.37
N LEU A 349 6.00 -33.53 1.22
CA LEU A 349 7.08 -33.61 0.23
C LEU A 349 8.07 -34.75 0.53
N ARG A 350 8.22 -35.14 1.80
CA ARG A 350 9.15 -36.20 2.26
C ARG A 350 8.51 -37.58 2.44
N THR A 351 7.21 -37.75 2.20
CA THR A 351 6.50 -39.02 2.50
C THR A 351 6.83 -40.16 1.53
N TYR A 352 7.66 -39.93 0.50
CA TYR A 352 8.26 -41.00 -0.31
C TYR A 352 9.34 -41.75 0.49
N GLY A 353 8.95 -42.54 1.50
CA GLY A 353 9.82 -43.56 2.10
C GLY A 353 9.81 -43.74 3.62
N ILE A 354 9.00 -42.99 4.39
CA ILE A 354 9.05 -43.04 5.87
C ILE A 354 7.73 -43.55 6.47
N ILE A 355 7.79 -44.68 7.19
CA ILE A 355 6.67 -45.24 7.97
C ILE A 355 6.62 -44.54 9.34
N MET A 356 6.19 -43.28 9.38
CA MET A 356 5.94 -42.54 10.62
C MET A 356 4.57 -41.87 10.57
N THR A 357 3.90 -41.77 11.72
CA THR A 357 2.64 -41.02 11.83
C THR A 357 2.89 -39.51 11.69
N ASP A 358 2.01 -38.79 11.01
CA ASP A 358 2.14 -37.35 10.70
C ASP A 358 2.51 -36.48 11.91
N HIS A 359 1.94 -36.78 13.09
CA HIS A 359 2.24 -36.05 14.30
C HIS A 359 3.68 -36.26 14.81
N LYS A 360 4.22 -37.48 14.68
CA LYS A 360 5.62 -37.76 15.05
C LYS A 360 6.60 -37.16 14.05
N LEU A 361 6.22 -37.13 12.76
CA LEU A 361 7.04 -36.52 11.71
C LEU A 361 7.16 -35.00 11.89
N LYS A 362 6.06 -34.30 12.20
CA LYS A 362 6.09 -32.85 12.51
C LYS A 362 6.96 -32.52 13.72
N ALA A 363 6.84 -33.31 14.80
CA ALA A 363 7.65 -33.13 15.99
C ALA A 363 9.15 -33.34 15.70
N CYS A 364 9.47 -34.34 14.87
CA CYS A 364 10.81 -34.60 14.40
C CYS A 364 11.35 -33.43 13.56
N LEU A 365 10.62 -32.96 12.54
CA LEU A 365 11.01 -31.83 11.69
C LEU A 365 11.25 -30.55 12.50
N ARG A 366 10.40 -30.25 13.48
CA ARG A 366 10.58 -29.09 14.37
C ARG A 366 11.85 -29.21 15.20
N GLN A 367 12.14 -30.41 15.71
CA GLN A 367 13.36 -30.67 16.48
C GLN A 367 14.61 -30.60 15.59
N GLU A 368 14.52 -31.08 14.35
CA GLU A 368 15.59 -31.01 13.36
C GLU A 368 15.90 -29.57 12.97
N VAL A 369 14.90 -28.75 12.60
CA VAL A 369 15.09 -27.33 12.26
C VAL A 369 15.77 -26.57 13.41
N SER A 370 15.37 -26.84 14.66
CA SER A 370 15.99 -26.22 15.84
C SER A 370 17.45 -26.64 16.02
N ARG A 371 17.76 -27.93 15.85
CA ARG A 371 19.13 -28.48 15.97
C ARG A 371 20.04 -27.99 14.83
N VAL A 372 19.52 -27.93 13.61
CA VAL A 372 20.24 -27.46 12.42
C VAL A 372 20.65 -26.01 12.58
N LYS A 373 19.79 -25.14 13.12
CA LYS A 373 20.12 -23.73 13.38
C LYS A 373 21.35 -23.57 14.27
N VAL A 374 21.44 -24.37 15.34
CA VAL A 374 22.57 -24.34 16.28
C VAL A 374 23.84 -24.88 15.62
N GLU A 375 23.71 -25.98 14.87
CA GLU A 375 24.82 -26.62 14.18
C GLU A 375 25.39 -25.73 13.06
N LEU A 376 24.55 -25.10 12.24
CA LEU A 376 24.96 -24.17 11.19
C LEU A 376 25.72 -22.97 11.76
N LYS A 377 25.24 -22.38 12.86
CA LYS A 377 25.96 -21.27 13.54
C LYS A 377 27.34 -21.71 14.01
N LYS A 378 27.45 -22.91 14.60
CA LYS A 378 28.71 -23.45 15.09
C LYS A 378 29.70 -23.75 13.96
N ARG A 379 29.24 -24.36 12.87
CA ARG A 379 30.05 -24.67 11.69
C ARG A 379 30.52 -23.41 10.97
N TRP A 380 29.64 -22.42 10.86
CA TRP A 380 29.97 -21.14 10.26
C TRP A 380 31.05 -20.38 11.02
N LEU A 381 30.90 -20.27 12.34
CA LEU A 381 31.94 -19.70 13.20
C LEU A 381 33.27 -20.47 13.14
N LYS A 382 33.24 -21.78 12.87
CA LYS A 382 34.45 -22.57 12.67
C LYS A 382 35.10 -22.25 11.32
N LEU A 383 34.29 -22.14 10.26
CA LEU A 383 34.76 -21.78 8.92
C LEU A 383 35.42 -20.40 8.94
N LEU A 384 34.77 -19.39 9.50
CA LEU A 384 35.30 -18.03 9.64
C LEU A 384 36.58 -17.91 10.47
N LYS A 385 36.92 -18.92 11.29
CA LYS A 385 38.17 -18.96 12.07
C LYS A 385 39.29 -19.73 11.36
N THR A 386 38.97 -20.41 10.26
CA THR A 386 39.90 -21.21 9.45
C THR A 386 40.20 -20.58 8.09
N VAL A 387 39.36 -19.64 7.67
CA VAL A 387 39.67 -18.61 6.69
C VAL A 387 40.53 -17.56 7.38
#